data_AF-A0A7D7QH94-F1
#
_entry.id   AF-A0A7D7QH94-F1
#
_cell.length_a   1.000
_cell.length_b   1.000
_cell.length_c   1.000
_cell.angle_alpha   90.00
_cell.angle_beta   90.00
_cell.angle_gamma   90.00
#
_symmetry.space_group_name_H-M   'P 1'
#
loop_
_entity.id
_entity.type
_entity.pdbx_description
1 polymer ?
#
loop_
_entity_poly.entity_id
_entity_poly.type
_entity_poly.pdbx_seq_one_letter_code
_entity_poly.pdbx_strand_id
1 'polypeptide(L)'
;MPQVEKIKIFLASPSDVPKERNYLVKVIDETNRTIAASKGVMLEAICSEKNAFPGYGQDGQAVLNLQIGKMQEYALFVGIMWNRIGTPTPRAESGTVEEFERAVKSLQKKGQPEIWFYFRQSAAQLNTEEALEQRRKVLAFKKKIQGKALIREYSAPANFRDQFREHILLWLSKRESKTLQPSVIASKNSKLSPTVNNTSKSSTTKVASRRKSNSSSTQKSTQLKSSSTVKKQLPTRSSSTTRSRKSVSSSGAWVLLDDKFFLTESVDTQADQSLILHISSADPTQEAALRNLHPEQHYYKKQISYAYQNEAAIMQVKSVLPKSIRGKTTFVLTLKPYSQAQGNSMMEMNFNGYSTDQIAELRARFLLLNELLSPSQNKNDYSMLNSFIKGYDNSVKVEQCVFLNLWTRLKNDPQLFLTHARLAAIYHLKMSSTVEHILELKLTLLKDNILSVQFRGQRKQAYSNQEPAIIEVKGNCDLNI
;
A
#
# COMPACT_ATOMS: atom_id res chain seq x y z
N MET A 1 30.52 -12.32 -13.68
CA MET A 1 29.35 -11.50 -13.28
C MET A 1 29.71 -10.04 -13.54
N PRO A 2 28.81 -9.21 -14.10
CA PRO A 2 29.10 -7.78 -14.25
C PRO A 2 29.40 -7.17 -12.87
N GLN A 3 30.47 -6.39 -12.79
CA GLN A 3 30.89 -5.73 -11.55
C GLN A 3 29.91 -4.61 -11.22
N VAL A 4 29.21 -4.71 -10.08
CA VAL A 4 28.24 -3.70 -9.62
C VAL A 4 28.96 -2.68 -8.73
N GLU A 5 28.88 -1.40 -9.10
CA GLU A 5 29.44 -0.30 -8.29
C GLU A 5 28.58 -0.08 -7.05
N LYS A 6 29.18 -0.14 -5.86
CA LYS A 6 28.50 0.18 -4.60
C LYS A 6 28.60 1.67 -4.31
N ILE A 7 27.45 2.32 -4.13
CA ILE A 7 27.31 3.75 -3.86
C ILE A 7 26.80 3.91 -2.42
N LYS A 8 27.67 4.35 -1.51
CA LYS A 8 27.31 4.60 -0.11
C LYS A 8 26.64 5.97 0.05
N ILE A 9 25.52 5.99 0.78
CA ILE A 9 24.74 7.19 1.11
C ILE A 9 24.69 7.31 2.64
N PHE A 10 25.22 8.39 3.19
CA PHE A 10 25.19 8.66 4.63
C PHE A 10 23.90 9.40 5.02
N LEU A 11 23.16 8.89 6.00
CA LEU A 11 21.98 9.52 6.55
C LEU A 11 22.27 10.07 7.94
N ALA A 12 22.16 11.40 8.08
CA ALA A 12 22.31 12.14 9.32
C ALA A 12 20.97 12.76 9.74
N SER A 13 20.45 12.43 10.91
CA SER A 13 19.22 13.03 11.43
C SER A 13 19.08 12.89 12.94
N PRO A 14 18.43 13.85 13.62
CA PRO A 14 17.95 13.65 14.98
C PRO A 14 16.83 12.59 15.06
N SER A 15 16.46 12.21 16.28
CA SER A 15 15.49 11.13 16.56
C SER A 15 14.03 11.48 16.28
N ASP A 16 13.69 12.74 16.03
CA ASP A 16 12.31 13.24 15.86
C ASP A 16 11.76 13.10 14.42
N VAL A 17 12.53 12.48 13.51
CA VAL A 17 12.14 12.21 12.11
C VAL A 17 12.18 10.72 11.73
N PRO A 18 11.61 9.80 12.53
CA PRO A 18 11.73 8.35 12.29
C PRO A 18 11.02 7.90 10.99
N LYS A 19 9.96 8.61 10.57
CA LYS A 19 9.21 8.26 9.35
C LYS A 19 10.05 8.56 8.10
N GLU A 20 10.74 9.69 8.10
CA GLU A 20 11.59 10.13 7.00
C GLU A 20 12.82 9.23 6.85
N ARG A 21 13.46 8.85 7.96
CA ARG A 21 14.53 7.84 7.96
C ARG A 21 14.08 6.52 7.30
N ASN A 22 12.90 6.04 7.68
CA ASN A 22 12.33 4.81 7.11
C ASN A 22 11.99 4.96 5.63
N TYR A 23 11.49 6.12 5.20
CA TYR A 23 11.21 6.38 3.80
C TYR A 23 12.47 6.45 2.94
N LEU A 24 13.55 7.05 3.42
CA LEU A 24 14.83 7.09 2.71
C LEU A 24 15.32 5.66 2.40
N VAL A 25 15.31 4.78 3.40
CA VAL A 25 15.71 3.37 3.21
C VAL A 25 14.80 2.68 2.20
N LYS A 26 13.47 2.83 2.34
CA LYS A 26 12.51 2.23 1.40
C LYS A 26 12.70 2.72 -0.04
N VAL A 27 13.00 4.00 -0.23
CA VAL A 27 13.27 4.58 -1.56
C VAL A 27 14.58 4.05 -2.12
N ILE A 28 15.61 3.88 -1.30
CA ILE A 28 16.88 3.24 -1.73
C ILE A 28 16.64 1.79 -2.14
N ASP A 29 15.90 1.01 -1.36
CA ASP A 29 15.55 -0.37 -1.70
C ASP A 29 14.70 -0.47 -2.97
N GLU A 30 13.74 0.44 -3.13
CA GLU A 30 12.92 0.58 -4.34
C GLU A 30 13.79 0.88 -5.56
N THR A 31 14.71 1.83 -5.44
CA THR A 31 15.63 2.24 -6.51
C THR A 31 16.58 1.09 -6.89
N ASN A 32 17.09 0.37 -5.89
CA ASN A 32 17.93 -0.81 -6.09
C ASN A 32 17.24 -1.91 -6.89
N ARG A 33 15.97 -2.20 -6.58
CA ARG A 33 15.17 -3.23 -7.27
C ARG A 33 14.70 -2.83 -8.67
N THR A 34 14.78 -1.56 -9.03
CA THR A 34 14.21 -1.04 -10.27
C THR A 34 15.30 -0.58 -11.24
N ILE A 35 15.84 0.62 -11.03
CA ILE A 35 16.69 1.30 -12.02
C ILE A 35 18.19 1.06 -11.73
N ALA A 36 18.58 0.89 -10.46
CA ALA A 36 20.00 0.78 -10.10
C ALA A 36 20.69 -0.41 -10.77
N ALA A 37 20.01 -1.57 -10.82
CA ALA A 37 20.51 -2.77 -11.49
C ALA A 37 20.80 -2.52 -12.98
N SER A 38 19.90 -1.81 -13.69
CA SER A 38 20.11 -1.45 -15.10
C SER A 38 21.29 -0.49 -15.33
N LYS A 39 21.66 0.26 -14.29
CA LYS A 39 22.81 1.18 -14.29
C LYS A 39 24.09 0.53 -13.77
N GLY A 40 24.07 -0.74 -13.37
CA GLY A 40 25.22 -1.43 -12.79
C GLY A 40 25.65 -0.88 -11.43
N VAL A 41 24.73 -0.25 -10.68
CA VAL A 41 25.02 0.33 -9.36
C VAL A 41 24.15 -0.30 -8.28
N MET A 42 24.62 -0.27 -7.03
CA MET A 42 23.88 -0.65 -5.84
C MET A 42 24.03 0.44 -4.79
N LEU A 43 22.92 1.06 -4.41
CA LEU A 43 22.86 2.08 -3.37
C LEU A 43 22.86 1.41 -1.98
N GLU A 44 23.63 1.94 -1.05
CA GLU A 44 23.69 1.47 0.34
C GLU A 44 23.47 2.64 1.29
N ALA A 45 22.39 2.60 2.07
CA ALA A 45 22.09 3.59 3.10
C ALA A 45 22.83 3.23 4.40
N ILE A 46 23.59 4.17 4.95
CA ILE A 46 24.33 3.99 6.21
C ILE A 46 23.84 5.03 7.22
N CYS A 47 23.42 4.56 8.40
CA CYS A 47 23.03 5.42 9.53
C CYS A 47 23.47 4.80 10.86
N SER A 48 23.54 5.62 11.91
CA SER A 48 24.03 5.20 13.22
C SER A 48 23.24 4.02 13.81
N GLU A 49 21.92 4.00 13.66
CA GLU A 49 21.08 2.98 14.31
C GLU A 49 21.16 1.60 13.64
N LYS A 50 21.61 1.53 12.38
CA LYS A 50 21.69 0.27 11.62
C LYS A 50 23.13 -0.20 11.39
N ASN A 51 24.09 0.71 11.45
CA ASN A 51 25.46 0.46 11.03
C ASN A 51 26.49 0.79 12.12
N ALA A 52 26.04 1.14 13.33
CA ALA A 52 26.88 1.28 14.50
C ALA A 52 26.54 0.21 15.54
N PHE A 53 27.55 -0.17 16.33
CA PHE A 53 27.43 -1.12 17.43
C PHE A 53 27.97 -0.49 18.72
N PRO A 54 27.51 -0.91 19.91
CA PRO A 54 28.03 -0.39 21.17
C PRO A 54 29.55 -0.51 21.23
N GLY A 55 30.20 0.54 21.71
CA GLY A 55 31.65 0.59 21.85
C GLY A 55 32.06 1.64 22.87
N TYR A 56 33.30 1.56 23.33
CA TYR A 56 33.87 2.47 24.32
C TYR A 56 35.02 3.27 23.70
N GLY A 57 35.12 4.55 24.05
CA GLY A 57 36.12 5.47 23.50
C GLY A 57 36.04 6.84 24.18
N GLN A 58 36.59 7.86 23.53
CA GLN A 58 36.60 9.24 24.06
C GLN A 58 35.19 9.76 24.40
N ASP A 59 34.24 9.56 23.49
CA ASP A 59 32.81 9.82 23.67
C ASP A 59 32.00 9.03 22.63
N GLY A 60 30.68 8.93 22.83
CA GLY A 60 29.80 8.15 21.97
C GLY A 60 29.81 8.58 20.50
N GLN A 61 29.90 9.89 20.20
CA GLN A 61 29.96 10.37 18.83
C GLN A 61 31.32 10.06 18.18
N ALA A 62 32.42 10.09 18.95
CA ALA A 62 33.73 9.69 18.45
C ALA A 62 33.78 8.21 18.07
N VAL A 63 33.19 7.33 18.89
CA VAL A 63 33.06 5.89 18.58
C VAL A 63 32.22 5.70 17.31
N LEU A 64 31.06 6.36 17.23
CA LEU A 64 30.20 6.31 16.05
C LEU A 64 30.94 6.77 14.79
N ASN A 65 31.66 7.90 14.86
CA ASN A 65 32.42 8.46 13.75
C ASN A 65 33.48 7.50 13.19
N LEU A 66 34.10 6.68 14.04
CA LEU A 66 35.06 5.65 13.63
C LEU A 66 34.36 4.50 12.90
N GLN A 67 33.18 4.09 13.37
CA GLN A 67 32.42 2.97 12.80
C GLN A 67 31.78 3.30 11.44
N ILE A 68 31.26 4.52 11.27
CA ILE A 68 30.68 4.97 9.99
C ILE A 68 31.76 5.32 8.94
N GLY A 69 33.05 5.15 9.23
CA GLY A 69 34.13 5.36 8.28
C GLY A 69 34.35 6.82 7.85
N LYS A 70 35.13 7.00 6.76
CA LYS A 70 35.56 8.32 6.30
C LYS A 70 34.52 8.92 5.33
N MET A 71 34.21 10.21 5.47
CA MET A 71 33.17 10.89 4.68
C MET A 71 33.41 10.83 3.16
N GLN A 72 34.66 10.79 2.70
CA GLN A 72 34.99 10.66 1.28
C GLN A 72 34.59 9.30 0.65
N GLU A 73 34.27 8.29 1.45
CA GLU A 73 33.77 7.00 0.92
C GLU A 73 32.30 7.07 0.51
N TYR A 74 31.60 8.13 0.92
CA TYR A 74 30.18 8.32 0.64
C TYR A 74 30.02 9.12 -0.64
N ALA A 75 29.13 8.70 -1.53
CA ALA A 75 28.76 9.50 -2.70
C ALA A 75 27.85 10.67 -2.33
N LEU A 76 27.00 10.46 -1.33
CA LEU A 76 25.96 11.40 -0.93
C LEU A 76 25.81 11.42 0.59
N PHE A 77 25.69 12.63 1.14
CA PHE A 77 25.27 12.91 2.50
C PHE A 77 23.85 13.46 2.46
N VAL A 78 22.97 12.91 3.30
CA VAL A 78 21.58 13.33 3.44
C VAL A 78 21.30 13.72 4.89
N GLY A 79 21.10 15.02 5.11
CA GLY A 79 20.66 15.58 6.38
C GLY A 79 19.14 15.76 6.44
N ILE A 80 18.51 15.35 7.53
CA ILE A 80 17.06 15.58 7.78
C ILE A 80 16.88 16.19 9.16
N MET A 81 16.16 17.32 9.25
CA MET A 81 15.85 17.98 10.52
C MET A 81 14.39 18.46 10.60
N TRP A 82 13.84 18.48 11.82
CA TRP A 82 12.52 19.06 12.11
C TRP A 82 12.57 20.03 13.29
N ASN A 83 12.34 19.57 14.52
CA ASN A 83 12.32 20.45 15.71
C ASN A 83 13.51 20.24 16.63
N ARG A 84 14.21 19.12 16.51
CA ARG A 84 15.36 18.81 17.34
C ARG A 84 16.65 19.07 16.56
N ILE A 85 17.64 19.73 17.19
CA ILE A 85 19.00 19.80 16.65
C ILE A 85 19.80 18.56 17.07
N GLY A 86 19.53 18.05 18.27
CA GLY A 86 20.17 16.89 18.86
C GLY A 86 20.86 17.21 20.19
N THR A 87 21.70 16.27 20.64
CA THR A 87 22.49 16.42 21.87
C THR A 87 23.89 16.92 21.50
N PRO A 88 24.41 17.97 22.17
CA PRO A 88 25.75 18.48 21.94
C PRO A 88 26.82 17.41 22.06
N THR A 89 27.88 17.56 21.27
CA THR A 89 29.10 16.75 21.38
C THR A 89 30.23 17.66 21.85
N PRO A 90 31.39 17.11 22.26
CA PRO A 90 32.55 17.94 22.58
C PRO A 90 33.05 18.81 21.40
N ARG A 91 32.56 18.56 20.18
CA ARG A 91 33.06 19.16 18.94
C ARG A 91 32.01 19.98 18.19
N ALA A 92 30.71 19.83 18.49
CA ALA A 92 29.64 20.50 17.76
C ALA A 92 28.36 20.66 18.57
N GLU A 93 27.44 21.49 18.07
CA GLU A 93 26.10 21.72 18.67
C GLU A 93 25.25 20.46 18.75
N SER A 94 25.49 19.49 17.86
CA SER A 94 24.94 18.15 17.96
C SER A 94 25.72 17.12 17.14
N GLY A 95 25.45 15.83 17.36
CA GLY A 95 26.00 14.75 16.53
C GLY A 95 25.72 14.92 15.04
N THR A 96 24.48 15.27 14.66
CA THR A 96 24.11 15.53 13.26
C THR A 96 24.83 16.75 12.68
N VAL A 97 25.06 17.79 13.49
CA VAL A 97 25.84 18.96 13.07
C VAL A 97 27.31 18.58 12.88
N GLU A 98 27.88 17.77 13.77
CA GLU A 98 29.24 17.25 13.64
C GLU A 98 29.42 16.43 12.35
N GLU A 99 28.47 15.55 12.06
CA GLU A 99 28.44 14.74 10.83
C GLU A 99 28.38 15.61 9.58
N PHE A 100 27.53 16.65 9.57
CA PHE A 100 27.46 17.62 8.48
C PHE A 100 28.77 18.37 8.29
N GLU A 101 29.39 18.86 9.36
CA GLU A 101 30.67 19.58 9.28
C GLU A 101 31.81 18.67 8.77
N ARG A 102 31.81 17.39 9.15
CA ARG A 102 32.72 16.38 8.58
C ARG A 102 32.49 16.19 7.08
N ALA A 103 31.23 16.12 6.64
CA ALA A 103 30.89 15.99 5.22
C ALA A 103 31.30 17.23 4.41
N VAL A 104 31.04 18.45 4.90
CA VAL A 104 31.46 19.71 4.26
C VAL A 104 32.99 19.79 4.15
N LYS A 105 33.72 19.46 5.21
CA LYS A 105 35.19 19.42 5.18
C LYS A 105 35.71 18.42 4.15
N SER A 106 35.06 17.28 3.99
CA SER A 106 35.40 16.28 2.97
C SER A 106 35.11 16.80 1.56
N LEU A 107 33.93 17.39 1.35
CA LEU A 107 33.52 17.98 0.07
C LEU A 107 34.51 19.06 -0.39
N GLN A 108 34.92 19.96 0.50
CA GLN A 108 35.89 21.01 0.19
C GLN A 108 37.29 20.47 -0.17
N LYS A 109 37.71 19.34 0.43
CA LYS A 109 39.03 18.76 0.22
C LYS A 109 39.11 17.77 -0.95
N LYS A 110 38.03 17.04 -1.21
CA LYS A 110 38.01 15.87 -2.11
C LYS A 110 36.87 15.89 -3.13
N GLY A 111 35.98 16.89 -3.10
CA GLY A 111 34.84 16.99 -4.00
C GLY A 111 33.68 16.04 -3.66
N GLN A 112 33.74 15.34 -2.52
CA GLN A 112 32.79 14.31 -2.13
C GLN A 112 32.65 14.22 -0.59
N PRO A 113 31.47 13.94 -0.02
CA PRO A 113 30.17 13.64 -0.66
C PRO A 113 29.43 14.88 -1.17
N GLU A 114 28.52 14.69 -2.13
CA GLU A 114 27.45 15.68 -2.37
C GLU A 114 26.57 15.81 -1.12
N ILE A 115 26.03 17.00 -0.85
CA ILE A 115 25.32 17.29 0.40
C ILE A 115 23.90 17.73 0.12
N TRP A 116 22.93 16.93 0.56
CA TRP A 116 21.50 17.26 0.52
C TRP A 116 20.98 17.47 1.93
N PHE A 117 20.15 18.49 2.10
CA PHE A 117 19.54 18.79 3.40
C PHE A 117 18.05 19.08 3.27
N TYR A 118 17.26 18.41 4.10
CA TYR A 118 15.81 18.47 4.10
C TYR A 118 15.29 18.96 5.46
N PHE A 119 14.44 19.98 5.45
CA PHE A 119 13.82 20.53 6.65
C PHE A 119 12.31 20.36 6.63
N ARG A 120 11.78 19.72 7.67
CA ARG A 120 10.34 19.63 7.86
C ARG A 120 9.77 20.95 8.35
N GLN A 121 8.73 21.44 7.68
CA GLN A 121 7.93 22.62 8.03
C GLN A 121 6.51 22.19 8.40
N SER A 122 6.39 21.41 9.47
CA SER A 122 5.09 21.10 10.09
C SER A 122 5.01 21.75 11.46
N ALA A 123 3.81 22.18 11.84
CA ALA A 123 3.51 22.57 13.21
C ALA A 123 3.81 21.40 14.17
N ALA A 124 4.31 21.75 15.35
CA ALA A 124 4.60 20.82 16.43
C ALA A 124 4.20 21.43 17.76
N GLN A 125 3.83 20.58 18.71
CA GLN A 125 3.54 21.01 20.07
C GLN A 125 4.87 21.18 20.81
N LEU A 126 5.39 22.41 20.86
CA LEU A 126 6.62 22.78 21.55
C LEU A 126 6.25 23.41 22.90
N ASN A 127 5.83 22.58 23.84
CA ASN A 127 5.24 23.04 25.11
C ASN A 127 6.27 23.18 26.24
N THR A 128 7.56 23.01 25.95
CA THR A 128 8.65 23.11 26.93
C THR A 128 9.75 24.04 26.43
N GLU A 129 10.43 24.71 27.36
CA GLU A 129 11.55 25.61 27.04
C GLU A 129 12.67 24.88 26.30
N GLU A 130 12.95 23.63 26.68
CA GLU A 130 13.93 22.78 25.99
C GLU A 130 13.53 22.52 24.53
N ALA A 131 12.25 22.23 24.27
CA ALA A 131 11.75 22.00 22.91
C ALA A 131 11.81 23.27 22.05
N LEU A 132 11.54 24.43 22.66
CA LEU A 132 11.67 25.74 22.00
C LEU A 132 13.13 26.06 21.66
N GLU A 133 14.07 25.83 22.59
CA GLU A 133 15.49 26.08 22.34
C GLU A 133 16.07 25.11 21.29
N GLN A 134 15.67 23.83 21.32
CA GLN A 134 16.01 22.86 20.27
C GLN A 134 15.54 23.35 18.89
N ARG A 135 14.28 23.81 18.80
CA ARG A 135 13.74 24.36 17.55
C ARG A 135 14.47 25.62 17.11
N ARG A 136 14.81 26.52 18.05
CA ARG A 136 15.57 27.74 17.77
C ARG A 136 16.94 27.41 17.16
N LYS A 137 17.64 26.42 17.70
CA LYS A 137 18.91 25.92 17.16
C LYS A 137 18.76 25.33 15.76
N VAL A 138 17.69 24.58 15.47
CA VAL A 138 17.42 24.10 14.10
C VAL A 138 17.23 25.27 13.13
N LEU A 139 16.49 26.31 13.51
CA LEU A 139 16.29 27.49 12.66
C LEU A 139 17.60 28.26 12.42
N ALA A 140 18.42 28.41 13.45
CA ALA A 140 19.74 29.02 13.33
C ALA A 140 20.66 28.21 12.39
N PHE A 141 20.69 26.88 12.56
CA PHE A 141 21.46 25.98 11.70
C PHE A 141 20.98 26.02 10.24
N LYS A 142 19.66 25.99 10.00
CA LYS A 142 19.06 26.14 8.66
C LYS A 142 19.54 27.43 8.00
N LYS A 143 19.45 28.56 8.71
CA LYS A 143 19.91 29.87 8.21
C LYS A 143 21.41 29.87 7.88
N LYS A 144 22.24 29.23 8.71
CA LYS A 144 23.70 29.09 8.49
C LYS A 144 24.03 28.36 7.18
N ILE A 145 23.27 27.32 6.83
CA ILE A 145 23.57 26.50 5.65
C ILE A 145 22.87 26.97 4.38
N GLN A 146 21.74 27.68 4.48
CA GLN A 146 20.93 28.11 3.33
C GLN A 146 21.70 28.99 2.33
N GLY A 147 22.70 29.75 2.79
CA GLY A 147 23.56 30.55 1.90
C GLY A 147 24.63 29.75 1.13
N LYS A 148 24.85 28.48 1.48
CA LYS A 148 25.92 27.62 0.91
C LYS A 148 25.41 26.33 0.30
N ALA A 149 24.17 25.95 0.57
CA ALA A 149 23.57 24.70 0.12
C ALA A 149 22.14 24.92 -0.38
N LEU A 150 21.77 24.22 -1.44
CA LEU A 150 20.40 24.14 -1.89
C LEU A 150 19.62 23.22 -0.95
N ILE A 151 18.87 23.82 -0.02
CA ILE A 151 18.03 23.08 0.93
C ILE A 151 16.67 22.75 0.31
N ARG A 152 16.00 21.74 0.87
CA ARG A 152 14.63 21.35 0.54
C ARG A 152 13.75 21.41 1.76
N GLU A 153 12.50 21.78 1.54
CA GLU A 153 11.50 21.92 2.58
C GLU A 153 10.27 21.08 2.25
N TYR A 154 9.64 20.52 3.29
CA TYR A 154 8.49 19.65 3.13
C TYR A 154 7.58 19.73 4.37
N SER A 155 6.27 19.53 4.17
CA SER A 155 5.26 19.70 5.24
C SER A 155 4.76 18.39 5.85
N ALA A 156 5.01 17.24 5.21
CA ALA A 156 4.71 15.92 5.78
C ALA A 156 5.77 14.87 5.36
N PRO A 157 5.96 13.80 6.16
CA PRO A 157 6.94 12.75 5.85
C PRO A 157 6.77 12.11 4.45
N ALA A 158 5.54 12.04 3.94
CA ALA A 158 5.26 11.55 2.59
C ALA A 158 5.79 12.50 1.49
N ASN A 159 5.74 13.81 1.71
CA ASN A 159 6.34 14.78 0.77
C ASN A 159 7.86 14.60 0.72
N PHE A 160 8.52 14.36 1.86
CA PHE A 160 9.95 14.02 1.88
C PHE A 160 10.23 12.77 1.06
N ARG A 161 9.46 11.69 1.24
CA ARG A 161 9.59 10.45 0.46
C ARG A 161 9.56 10.72 -1.03
N ASP A 162 8.57 11.49 -1.48
CA ASP A 162 8.33 11.72 -2.90
C ASP A 162 9.41 12.64 -3.50
N GLN A 163 9.80 13.71 -2.79
CA GLN A 163 10.91 14.57 -3.18
C GLN A 163 12.24 13.81 -3.22
N PHE A 164 12.57 13.03 -2.18
CA PHE A 164 13.81 12.27 -2.11
C PHE A 164 13.89 11.23 -3.24
N ARG A 165 12.77 10.56 -3.55
CA ARG A 165 12.68 9.64 -4.70
C ARG A 165 12.97 10.35 -6.02
N GLU A 166 12.35 11.49 -6.26
CA GLU A 166 12.62 12.26 -7.47
C GLU A 166 14.10 12.69 -7.55
N HIS A 167 14.63 13.24 -6.46
CA HIS A 167 16.02 13.70 -6.42
C HIS A 167 17.02 12.56 -6.63
N ILE A 168 16.83 11.39 -6.00
CA ILE A 168 17.77 10.27 -6.17
C ILE A 168 17.75 9.71 -7.60
N LEU A 169 16.59 9.68 -8.25
CA LEU A 169 16.46 9.26 -9.64
C LEU A 169 17.13 10.26 -10.59
N LEU A 170 16.91 11.55 -10.40
CA LEU A 170 17.58 12.61 -11.16
C LEU A 170 19.10 12.56 -10.95
N TRP A 171 19.55 12.37 -9.72
CA TRP A 171 20.96 12.26 -9.38
C TRP A 171 21.61 11.03 -10.04
N LEU A 172 20.98 9.87 -9.99
CA LEU A 172 21.43 8.67 -10.70
C LEU A 172 21.39 8.81 -12.23
N SER A 173 20.49 9.62 -12.77
CA SER A 173 20.43 9.90 -14.21
C SER A 173 21.61 10.74 -14.69
N LYS A 174 22.05 11.70 -13.85
CA LYS A 174 23.16 12.62 -14.15
C LYS A 174 24.54 12.07 -13.83
N ARG A 175 24.64 11.02 -13.00
CA ARG A 175 25.90 10.32 -12.81
C ARG A 175 26.29 9.62 -14.09
N GLU A 176 27.41 10.05 -14.68
CA GLU A 176 28.07 9.30 -15.74
C GLU A 176 28.38 7.91 -15.21
N SER A 177 27.88 6.87 -15.88
CA SER A 177 28.36 5.53 -15.59
C SER A 177 29.85 5.53 -15.87
N LYS A 178 30.67 5.07 -14.92
CA LYS A 178 31.97 4.52 -15.30
C LYS A 178 31.68 3.29 -16.15
N THR A 179 31.44 3.49 -17.44
CA THR A 179 31.15 2.42 -18.38
C THR A 179 32.37 1.51 -18.35
N LEU A 180 32.16 0.28 -17.87
CA LEU A 180 33.07 -0.83 -18.10
C LEU A 180 33.26 -0.90 -19.62
N GLN A 181 34.42 -0.45 -20.11
CA GLN A 181 34.71 -0.56 -21.53
C GLN A 181 34.65 -2.04 -21.94
N PRO A 182 34.02 -2.37 -23.08
CA PRO A 182 34.18 -3.69 -23.65
C PRO A 182 35.67 -3.85 -24.00
N SER A 183 36.35 -4.79 -23.37
CA SER A 183 37.68 -5.20 -23.81
C SER A 183 37.56 -5.72 -25.24
N VAL A 184 37.95 -4.88 -26.20
CA VAL A 184 38.19 -5.29 -27.58
C VAL A 184 39.26 -6.37 -27.51
N ILE A 185 38.87 -7.61 -27.80
CA ILE A 185 39.81 -8.70 -28.00
C ILE A 185 40.54 -8.37 -29.29
N ALA A 186 41.70 -7.73 -29.16
CA ALA A 186 42.69 -7.65 -30.21
C ALA A 186 43.18 -9.07 -30.50
N SER A 187 42.76 -9.59 -31.65
CA SER A 187 43.30 -10.78 -32.27
C SER A 187 44.79 -10.61 -32.53
N LYS A 188 45.63 -11.23 -31.68
CA LYS A 188 47.01 -11.56 -32.05
C LYS A 188 47.05 -13.00 -32.58
N ASN A 189 47.21 -13.09 -33.90
CA ASN A 189 47.73 -14.27 -34.58
C ASN A 189 49.13 -14.61 -34.04
N SER A 190 49.34 -15.87 -33.67
CA SER A 190 50.66 -16.51 -33.77
C SER A 190 50.49 -17.95 -34.26
N LYS A 191 51.18 -18.23 -35.36
CA LYS A 191 51.26 -19.49 -36.11
C LYS A 191 52.03 -20.60 -35.39
N LEU A 192 51.79 -21.83 -35.90
CA LEU A 192 52.60 -23.07 -35.95
C LEU A 192 52.61 -23.97 -34.71
N SER A 193 52.51 -25.31 -34.76
CA SER A 193 52.09 -26.35 -35.72
C SER A 193 52.19 -27.74 -34.96
N PRO A 194 52.18 -28.95 -35.56
CA PRO A 194 51.12 -29.95 -35.35
C PRO A 194 51.58 -31.32 -34.78
N THR A 195 50.68 -32.09 -34.16
CA THR A 195 50.88 -33.56 -34.03
C THR A 195 49.55 -34.33 -33.95
N VAL A 196 49.10 -34.79 -35.12
CA VAL A 196 48.79 -36.17 -35.53
C VAL A 196 48.27 -37.20 -34.50
N ASN A 197 47.28 -37.97 -35.00
CA ASN A 197 46.76 -39.29 -34.62
C ASN A 197 45.72 -39.36 -33.48
N ASN A 198 44.67 -40.18 -33.56
CA ASN A 198 43.99 -40.90 -34.64
C ASN A 198 42.75 -41.56 -34.00
N THR A 199 41.73 -41.92 -34.79
CA THR A 199 40.73 -42.99 -34.53
C THR A 199 39.74 -42.70 -33.37
N SER A 200 38.42 -42.90 -33.44
CA SER A 200 37.63 -43.84 -34.23
C SER A 200 36.18 -43.37 -34.31
N LYS A 201 35.60 -43.55 -35.50
CA LYS A 201 34.24 -44.04 -35.82
C LYS A 201 33.04 -43.32 -35.19
N SER A 202 32.32 -42.52 -35.98
CA SER A 202 31.26 -42.96 -36.92
C SER A 202 30.02 -43.44 -36.14
N SER A 203 29.03 -42.56 -35.98
CA SER A 203 27.85 -42.45 -36.88
C SER A 203 26.79 -43.48 -36.47
N THR A 204 25.48 -43.31 -36.61
CA THR A 204 24.59 -42.43 -37.37
C THR A 204 23.21 -42.84 -36.79
N THR A 205 22.31 -41.91 -36.43
CA THR A 205 21.07 -41.60 -37.22
C THR A 205 20.27 -42.84 -37.65
N LYS A 206 18.94 -42.95 -37.61
CA LYS A 206 17.79 -42.03 -37.48
C LYS A 206 16.53 -42.94 -37.63
N VAL A 207 15.35 -42.35 -37.42
CA VAL A 207 14.04 -42.69 -38.04
C VAL A 207 13.04 -43.55 -37.24
N ALA A 208 12.01 -42.84 -36.75
CA ALA A 208 10.55 -43.03 -36.85
C ALA A 208 9.92 -44.44 -36.99
N SER A 209 8.82 -44.68 -36.24
CA SER A 209 7.44 -44.55 -36.75
C SER A 209 6.37 -45.13 -35.80
N ARG A 210 5.18 -44.49 -35.83
CA ARG A 210 3.80 -44.99 -35.61
C ARG A 210 3.59 -46.42 -35.04
N ARG A 211 2.71 -46.56 -34.03
CA ARG A 211 1.28 -47.00 -34.19
C ARG A 211 0.53 -47.12 -32.85
N LYS A 212 -0.80 -47.00 -32.97
CA LYS A 212 -1.87 -47.22 -31.98
C LYS A 212 -1.84 -48.62 -31.35
N SER A 213 -2.38 -48.73 -30.13
CA SER A 213 -3.23 -49.87 -29.75
C SER A 213 -4.26 -49.46 -28.69
N ASN A 214 -5.53 -49.73 -29.00
CA ASN A 214 -6.63 -49.93 -28.05
C ASN A 214 -6.32 -51.11 -27.12
N SER A 215 -6.82 -51.07 -25.89
CA SER A 215 -7.53 -52.23 -25.34
C SER A 215 -8.55 -51.80 -24.28
N SER A 216 -9.74 -52.35 -24.47
CA SER A 216 -10.92 -52.34 -23.62
C SER A 216 -10.99 -53.63 -22.81
N SER A 217 -11.44 -53.59 -21.56
CA SER A 217 -12.31 -54.63 -20.96
C SER A 217 -12.86 -54.13 -19.62
N THR A 218 -14.13 -53.75 -19.50
CA THR A 218 -15.36 -54.57 -19.29
C THR A 218 -15.65 -54.85 -17.81
N GLN A 219 -16.63 -54.09 -17.31
CA GLN A 219 -17.81 -54.46 -16.50
C GLN A 219 -17.74 -55.65 -15.53
N LYS A 220 -18.21 -55.41 -14.29
CA LYS A 220 -19.30 -56.21 -13.75
C LYS A 220 -20.24 -55.37 -12.86
N SER A 221 -21.51 -55.50 -13.21
CA SER A 221 -22.71 -54.97 -12.58
C SER A 221 -23.17 -55.82 -11.41
N THR A 222 -23.80 -55.20 -10.42
CA THR A 222 -24.91 -55.81 -9.69
C THR A 222 -25.90 -54.72 -9.25
N GLN A 223 -27.09 -54.77 -9.86
CA GLN A 223 -28.31 -54.07 -9.44
C GLN A 223 -29.18 -55.05 -8.64
N LEU A 224 -29.86 -54.53 -7.62
CA LEU A 224 -31.23 -54.88 -7.17
C LEU A 224 -31.69 -53.67 -6.32
N LYS A 225 -32.55 -52.77 -6.83
CA LYS A 225 -34.04 -52.71 -6.69
C LYS A 225 -34.50 -52.87 -5.23
N SER A 226 -35.38 -52.06 -4.64
CA SER A 226 -36.34 -51.05 -5.16
C SER A 226 -37.11 -50.39 -4.00
N SER A 227 -37.83 -49.29 -4.33
CA SER A 227 -38.92 -48.61 -3.60
C SER A 227 -38.51 -47.68 -2.44
N SER A 228 -39.05 -46.49 -2.24
CA SER A 228 -40.39 -45.99 -2.59
C SER A 228 -40.43 -44.47 -2.86
N THR A 229 -41.18 -44.14 -3.90
CA THR A 229 -41.93 -42.93 -4.24
C THR A 229 -42.17 -41.89 -3.13
N VAL A 230 -41.68 -40.65 -3.31
CA VAL A 230 -42.36 -39.44 -2.79
C VAL A 230 -42.37 -38.37 -3.88
N LYS A 231 -43.58 -37.86 -4.14
CA LYS A 231 -43.96 -36.95 -5.20
C LYS A 231 -43.26 -35.59 -5.09
N LYS A 232 -42.78 -35.14 -6.25
CA LYS A 232 -42.35 -33.80 -6.57
C LYS A 232 -43.57 -32.86 -6.49
N GLN A 233 -43.66 -32.04 -5.44
CA GLN A 233 -44.55 -30.88 -5.41
C GLN A 233 -43.74 -29.61 -5.66
N LEU A 234 -44.03 -28.98 -6.79
CA LEU A 234 -43.72 -27.59 -7.10
C LEU A 234 -44.38 -26.72 -6.02
N PRO A 235 -43.68 -25.79 -5.34
CA PRO A 235 -44.37 -24.78 -4.56
C PRO A 235 -45.06 -23.81 -5.52
N THR A 236 -46.38 -23.85 -5.48
CA THR A 236 -47.32 -22.88 -6.03
C THR A 236 -46.87 -21.45 -5.77
N ARG A 237 -46.86 -20.63 -6.82
CA ARG A 237 -46.90 -19.17 -6.74
C ARG A 237 -48.10 -18.77 -5.88
N SER A 238 -47.88 -18.46 -4.61
CA SER A 238 -48.78 -17.58 -3.87
C SER A 238 -48.44 -16.16 -4.29
N SER A 239 -49.30 -15.59 -5.12
CA SER A 239 -49.32 -14.16 -5.40
C SER A 239 -49.75 -13.42 -4.14
N SER A 240 -48.82 -13.20 -3.22
CA SER A 240 -48.97 -12.15 -2.21
C SER A 240 -48.59 -10.83 -2.88
N THR A 241 -49.60 -10.01 -3.12
CA THR A 241 -49.51 -8.60 -3.52
C THR A 241 -48.74 -7.82 -2.45
N THR A 242 -47.42 -7.92 -2.47
CA THR A 242 -46.53 -7.19 -1.58
C THR A 242 -45.95 -6.03 -2.38
N ARG A 243 -46.43 -4.82 -2.08
CA ARG A 243 -45.84 -3.52 -2.47
C ARG A 243 -44.31 -3.66 -2.61
N SER A 244 -43.75 -3.43 -3.79
CA SER A 244 -42.33 -3.67 -4.08
C SER A 244 -41.45 -2.87 -3.12
N ARG A 245 -40.91 -3.51 -2.08
CA ARG A 245 -39.86 -2.91 -1.26
C ARG A 245 -38.58 -2.89 -2.11
N LYS A 246 -38.01 -1.71 -2.31
CA LYS A 246 -36.69 -1.55 -2.93
C LYS A 246 -35.65 -1.98 -1.90
N SER A 247 -35.27 -3.25 -1.93
CA SER A 247 -34.29 -3.83 -1.01
C SER A 247 -33.22 -4.62 -1.75
N VAL A 248 -31.98 -4.58 -1.26
CA VAL A 248 -30.86 -5.34 -1.81
C VAL A 248 -30.11 -6.09 -0.71
N SER A 249 -29.67 -7.31 -1.01
CA SER A 249 -28.77 -8.12 -0.18
C SER A 249 -27.50 -8.55 -0.91
N SER A 250 -27.43 -8.32 -2.22
CA SER A 250 -26.25 -8.51 -3.08
C SER A 250 -26.05 -7.27 -3.93
N SER A 251 -24.80 -6.99 -4.28
CA SER A 251 -24.42 -5.90 -5.18
C SER A 251 -24.47 -6.30 -6.67
N GLY A 252 -24.86 -7.53 -6.99
CA GLY A 252 -24.91 -8.03 -8.36
C GLY A 252 -23.54 -7.98 -9.03
N ALA A 253 -23.49 -7.59 -10.30
CA ALA A 253 -22.24 -7.49 -11.06
C ALA A 253 -21.52 -6.14 -10.88
N TRP A 254 -21.87 -5.34 -9.86
CA TRP A 254 -21.21 -4.06 -9.61
C TRP A 254 -19.94 -4.23 -8.81
N VAL A 255 -18.93 -3.44 -9.16
CA VAL A 255 -17.67 -3.31 -8.43
C VAL A 255 -17.42 -1.85 -8.07
N LEU A 256 -16.88 -1.62 -6.87
CA LEU A 256 -16.29 -0.33 -6.47
C LEU A 256 -14.80 -0.38 -6.83
N LEU A 257 -14.31 0.59 -7.61
CA LEU A 257 -12.91 0.78 -7.97
C LEU A 257 -12.56 2.27 -7.91
N ASP A 258 -11.55 2.64 -7.12
CA ASP A 258 -11.06 4.04 -7.04
C ASP A 258 -12.20 5.05 -6.78
N ASP A 259 -13.06 4.70 -5.82
CA ASP A 259 -14.25 5.45 -5.38
C ASP A 259 -15.32 5.65 -6.46
N LYS A 260 -15.26 4.86 -7.52
CA LYS A 260 -16.23 4.82 -8.63
C LYS A 260 -16.84 3.44 -8.78
N PHE A 261 -18.01 3.37 -9.40
CA PHE A 261 -18.77 2.13 -9.57
C PHE A 261 -18.80 1.72 -11.03
N PHE A 262 -18.55 0.44 -11.29
CA PHE A 262 -18.52 -0.12 -12.64
C PHE A 262 -19.28 -1.44 -12.69
N LEU A 263 -19.87 -1.74 -13.84
CA LEU A 263 -20.48 -3.03 -14.10
C LEU A 263 -19.44 -4.00 -14.67
N THR A 264 -19.29 -5.16 -14.04
CA THR A 264 -18.36 -6.21 -14.48
C THR A 264 -19.08 -7.31 -15.25
N GLU A 265 -18.35 -7.94 -16.17
CA GLU A 265 -18.76 -9.17 -16.83
C GLU A 265 -18.30 -10.39 -16.03
N SER A 266 -17.07 -10.32 -15.51
CA SER A 266 -16.50 -11.32 -14.61
C SER A 266 -15.50 -10.67 -13.64
N VAL A 267 -15.32 -11.34 -12.51
CA VAL A 267 -14.26 -11.06 -11.53
C VAL A 267 -13.64 -12.39 -11.17
N ASP A 268 -12.41 -12.62 -11.63
CA ASP A 268 -11.70 -13.88 -11.49
C ASP A 268 -10.59 -13.75 -10.45
N THR A 269 -10.68 -14.55 -9.38
CA THR A 269 -9.67 -14.58 -8.31
C THR A 269 -8.62 -15.65 -8.60
N GLN A 270 -7.35 -15.24 -8.67
CA GLN A 270 -6.21 -16.11 -8.88
C GLN A 270 -5.70 -16.73 -7.56
N ALA A 271 -4.88 -17.78 -7.66
CA ALA A 271 -4.30 -18.47 -6.51
C ALA A 271 -3.44 -17.57 -5.61
N ASP A 272 -2.81 -16.54 -6.18
CA ASP A 272 -2.03 -15.53 -5.44
C ASP A 272 -2.87 -14.35 -4.93
N GLN A 273 -4.21 -14.52 -4.90
CA GLN A 273 -5.20 -13.49 -4.55
C GLN A 273 -5.25 -12.29 -5.50
N SER A 274 -4.52 -12.31 -6.63
CA SER A 274 -4.71 -11.33 -7.69
C SER A 274 -6.10 -11.45 -8.31
N LEU A 275 -6.67 -10.33 -8.75
CA LEU A 275 -7.96 -10.30 -9.41
C LEU A 275 -7.81 -9.90 -10.87
N ILE A 276 -8.57 -10.55 -11.75
CA ILE A 276 -8.76 -10.14 -13.13
C ILE A 276 -10.22 -9.71 -13.28
N LEU A 277 -10.44 -8.46 -13.64
CA LEU A 277 -11.78 -7.92 -13.84
C LEU A 277 -12.00 -7.63 -15.30
N HIS A 278 -13.15 -8.07 -15.80
CA HIS A 278 -13.66 -7.72 -17.11
C HIS A 278 -14.74 -6.66 -16.96
N ILE A 279 -14.50 -5.44 -17.44
CA ILE A 279 -15.38 -4.29 -17.23
C ILE A 279 -15.84 -3.78 -18.59
N SER A 280 -17.16 -3.72 -18.76
CA SER A 280 -17.78 -3.09 -19.93
C SER A 280 -18.02 -1.61 -19.62
N SER A 281 -17.47 -0.71 -20.42
CA SER A 281 -17.74 0.72 -20.25
C SER A 281 -19.06 1.09 -20.90
N ALA A 282 -19.94 1.77 -20.17
CA ALA A 282 -21.21 2.26 -20.70
C ALA A 282 -21.09 3.63 -21.39
N ASP A 283 -20.10 4.44 -20.99
CA ASP A 283 -19.97 5.83 -21.45
C ASP A 283 -18.49 6.31 -21.49
N PRO A 284 -18.19 7.41 -22.21
CA PRO A 284 -16.82 7.93 -22.31
C PRO A 284 -16.19 8.37 -20.98
N THR A 285 -17.00 8.73 -19.97
CA THR A 285 -16.51 9.15 -18.65
C THR A 285 -16.04 7.94 -17.85
N GLN A 286 -16.76 6.82 -17.92
CA GLN A 286 -16.31 5.54 -17.38
C GLN A 286 -15.04 5.04 -18.10
N GLU A 287 -14.97 5.18 -19.42
CA GLU A 287 -13.75 4.80 -20.15
C GLU A 287 -12.54 5.63 -19.70
N ALA A 288 -12.70 6.95 -19.58
CA ALA A 288 -11.64 7.83 -19.10
C ALA A 288 -11.23 7.47 -17.66
N ALA A 289 -12.19 7.16 -16.79
CA ALA A 289 -11.91 6.73 -15.43
C ALA A 289 -11.07 5.44 -15.39
N LEU A 290 -11.42 4.44 -16.21
CA LEU A 290 -10.68 3.17 -16.31
C LEU A 290 -9.29 3.38 -16.91
N ARG A 291 -9.15 4.21 -17.95
CA ARG A 291 -7.84 4.55 -18.54
C ARG A 291 -6.94 5.26 -17.53
N ASN A 292 -7.48 6.12 -16.68
CA ASN A 292 -6.75 6.78 -15.60
C ASN A 292 -6.33 5.83 -14.46
N LEU A 293 -6.73 4.55 -14.51
CA LEU A 293 -6.18 3.51 -13.63
C LEU A 293 -4.86 2.92 -14.17
N HIS A 294 -4.47 3.27 -15.40
CA HIS A 294 -3.29 2.69 -16.04
C HIS A 294 -2.01 2.98 -15.22
N PRO A 295 -1.21 1.95 -14.89
CA PRO A 295 -0.02 2.10 -14.05
C PRO A 295 1.02 3.07 -14.61
N GLU A 296 1.21 3.10 -15.93
CA GLU A 296 2.25 3.94 -16.57
C GLU A 296 1.94 5.43 -16.60
N GLN A 297 0.70 5.84 -16.28
CA GLN A 297 0.37 7.25 -16.11
C GLN A 297 0.69 7.76 -14.70
N HIS A 298 1.16 6.90 -13.80
CA HIS A 298 1.43 7.22 -12.41
C HIS A 298 2.83 6.72 -12.00
N TYR A 299 3.72 7.62 -11.59
CA TYR A 299 5.09 7.31 -11.13
C TYR A 299 5.15 6.36 -9.91
N TYR A 300 4.01 6.09 -9.28
CA TYR A 300 3.85 5.10 -8.22
C TYR A 300 2.80 4.06 -8.63
N LYS A 301 2.98 2.83 -8.15
CA LYS A 301 1.99 1.76 -8.23
C LYS A 301 0.65 2.23 -7.64
N LYS A 302 -0.28 2.70 -8.47
CA LYS A 302 -1.57 3.28 -8.05
C LYS A 302 -2.31 2.26 -7.18
N GLN A 303 -2.65 2.70 -5.96
CA GLN A 303 -3.47 1.95 -5.02
C GLN A 303 -4.89 2.45 -5.16
N ILE A 304 -5.84 1.53 -5.19
CA ILE A 304 -7.24 1.84 -5.38
C ILE A 304 -8.09 1.10 -4.35
N SER A 305 -9.19 1.74 -3.96
CA SER A 305 -10.27 1.08 -3.24
C SER A 305 -10.87 0.00 -4.14
N TYR A 306 -11.15 -1.17 -3.57
CA TYR A 306 -11.84 -2.26 -4.24
C TYR A 306 -12.93 -2.83 -3.32
N ALA A 307 -14.14 -3.01 -3.86
CA ALA A 307 -15.15 -3.86 -3.24
C ALA A 307 -16.01 -4.57 -4.28
N TYR A 308 -16.27 -5.86 -4.05
CA TYR A 308 -17.11 -6.71 -4.88
C TYR A 308 -17.79 -7.76 -4.01
N GLN A 309 -19.10 -7.92 -4.15
CA GLN A 309 -19.92 -8.77 -3.29
C GLN A 309 -19.69 -8.47 -1.79
N ASN A 310 -19.05 -9.37 -1.05
CA ASN A 310 -18.75 -9.27 0.39
C ASN A 310 -17.26 -9.01 0.67
N GLU A 311 -16.47 -8.85 -0.39
CA GLU A 311 -15.04 -8.62 -0.30
C GLU A 311 -14.70 -7.16 -0.56
N ALA A 312 -13.70 -6.69 0.17
CA ALA A 312 -13.11 -5.38 -0.04
C ALA A 312 -11.64 -5.40 0.37
N ALA A 313 -10.84 -4.64 -0.35
CA ALA A 313 -9.41 -4.52 -0.11
C ALA A 313 -8.88 -3.22 -0.72
N ILE A 314 -7.69 -2.83 -0.29
CA ILE A 314 -6.87 -1.88 -1.04
C ILE A 314 -6.03 -2.69 -2.03
N MET A 315 -6.20 -2.39 -3.31
CA MET A 315 -5.60 -3.12 -4.39
C MET A 315 -4.58 -2.27 -5.13
N GLN A 316 -3.54 -2.90 -5.63
CA GLN A 316 -2.55 -2.30 -6.48
C GLN A 316 -2.85 -2.64 -7.94
N VAL A 317 -2.99 -1.64 -8.81
CA VAL A 317 -3.21 -1.88 -10.24
C VAL A 317 -1.91 -2.40 -10.87
N LYS A 318 -2.00 -3.53 -11.61
CA LYS A 318 -0.88 -4.11 -12.38
C LYS A 318 -0.96 -3.83 -13.86
N SER A 319 -2.16 -3.87 -14.41
CA SER A 319 -2.39 -3.61 -15.83
C SER A 319 -3.82 -3.18 -16.06
N VAL A 320 -4.02 -2.32 -17.06
CA VAL A 320 -5.33 -1.97 -17.58
C VAL A 320 -5.27 -2.12 -19.09
N LEU A 321 -5.91 -3.15 -19.63
CA LEU A 321 -5.85 -3.47 -21.05
C LEU A 321 -7.21 -3.23 -21.71
N PRO A 322 -7.35 -2.21 -22.56
CA PRO A 322 -8.55 -2.07 -23.37
C PRO A 322 -8.59 -3.18 -24.43
N LYS A 323 -9.75 -3.79 -24.61
CA LYS A 323 -10.09 -4.72 -25.69
C LYS A 323 -11.30 -4.16 -26.42
N SER A 324 -11.21 -4.03 -27.73
CA SER A 324 -12.38 -3.69 -28.54
C SER A 324 -12.91 -4.95 -29.20
N ILE A 325 -14.16 -5.30 -28.91
CA ILE A 325 -14.86 -6.41 -29.56
C ILE A 325 -16.10 -5.83 -30.21
N ARG A 326 -16.17 -5.93 -31.55
CA ARG A 326 -17.32 -5.46 -32.35
C ARG A 326 -17.72 -3.99 -32.06
N GLY A 327 -16.73 -3.11 -31.87
CA GLY A 327 -16.95 -1.68 -31.62
C GLY A 327 -17.33 -1.32 -30.17
N LYS A 328 -17.41 -2.30 -29.26
CA LYS A 328 -17.55 -2.04 -27.81
C LYS A 328 -16.21 -2.20 -27.12
N THR A 329 -15.83 -1.19 -26.34
CA THR A 329 -14.61 -1.23 -25.52
C THR A 329 -14.89 -1.94 -24.20
N THR A 330 -14.24 -3.07 -23.96
CA THR A 330 -14.14 -3.71 -22.66
C THR A 330 -12.74 -3.52 -22.10
N PHE A 331 -12.60 -3.52 -20.78
CA PHE A 331 -11.31 -3.37 -20.12
C PHE A 331 -11.02 -4.61 -19.30
N VAL A 332 -9.78 -5.10 -19.41
CA VAL A 332 -9.24 -6.17 -18.56
C VAL A 332 -8.30 -5.55 -17.56
N LEU A 333 -8.71 -5.54 -16.29
CA LEU A 333 -7.94 -4.98 -15.18
C LEU A 333 -7.32 -6.11 -14.38
N THR A 334 -6.00 -6.04 -14.16
CA THR A 334 -5.31 -6.95 -13.24
C THR A 334 -4.97 -6.20 -11.97
N LEU A 335 -5.47 -6.67 -10.83
CA LEU A 335 -5.25 -6.10 -9.52
C LEU A 335 -4.49 -7.08 -8.63
N LYS A 336 -3.63 -6.59 -7.74
CA LYS A 336 -3.02 -7.40 -6.66
C LYS A 336 -3.31 -6.83 -5.28
N PRO A 337 -3.51 -7.66 -4.25
CA PRO A 337 -3.63 -7.17 -2.89
C PRO A 337 -2.41 -6.33 -2.49
N TYR A 338 -2.66 -5.19 -1.84
CA TYR A 338 -1.59 -4.34 -1.34
C TYR A 338 -1.32 -4.66 0.14
N SER A 339 -0.29 -5.47 0.39
CA SER A 339 0.05 -6.02 1.72
C SER A 339 0.43 -4.99 2.79
N GLN A 340 0.75 -3.75 2.41
CA GLN A 340 1.11 -2.67 3.35
C GLN A 340 -0.08 -1.80 3.79
N ALA A 341 -1.26 -1.92 3.17
CA ALA A 341 -2.47 -1.23 3.62
C ALA A 341 -3.48 -2.16 4.29
N GLN A 342 -3.13 -3.41 4.52
CA GLN A 342 -3.74 -4.18 5.61
C GLN A 342 -2.99 -3.73 6.86
N GLY A 343 -3.61 -2.84 7.63
CA GLY A 343 -2.97 -1.92 8.58
C GLY A 343 -1.82 -2.50 9.42
N ASN A 344 -0.83 -1.65 9.71
CA ASN A 344 0.10 -1.90 10.80
C ASN A 344 -0.73 -2.24 12.04
N SER A 345 -0.56 -3.45 12.55
CA SER A 345 -1.20 -3.97 13.75
C SER A 345 -0.70 -3.24 15.01
N MET A 346 -0.94 -1.93 15.16
CA MET A 346 -1.17 -1.45 16.52
C MET A 346 -2.49 -2.09 16.93
N MET A 347 -2.43 -3.04 17.87
CA MET A 347 -3.62 -3.67 18.42
C MET A 347 -4.62 -2.58 18.81
N GLU A 348 -5.85 -2.65 18.30
CA GLU A 348 -6.93 -1.84 18.85
C GLU A 348 -6.91 -2.02 20.37
N MET A 349 -6.92 -0.92 21.12
CA MET A 349 -6.85 -0.96 22.57
C MET A 349 -8.25 -0.73 23.15
N ASN A 350 -8.52 -1.36 24.29
CA ASN A 350 -9.67 -1.00 25.10
C ASN A 350 -9.52 0.46 25.54
N PHE A 351 -10.60 1.23 25.51
CA PHE A 351 -10.56 2.65 25.85
C PHE A 351 -11.77 3.04 26.69
N ASN A 352 -11.53 3.69 27.84
CA ASN A 352 -12.57 4.24 28.70
C ASN A 352 -13.70 3.25 29.05
N GLY A 353 -13.34 1.99 29.34
CA GLY A 353 -14.29 0.91 29.64
C GLY A 353 -14.94 0.23 28.44
N TYR A 354 -14.71 0.72 27.21
CA TYR A 354 -15.15 0.06 25.98
C TYR A 354 -14.13 -0.98 25.52
N SER A 355 -14.59 -2.20 25.26
CA SER A 355 -13.80 -3.20 24.56
C SER A 355 -13.58 -2.81 23.09
N THR A 356 -12.56 -3.37 22.46
CA THR A 356 -12.34 -3.21 21.01
C THR A 356 -13.57 -3.60 20.18
N ASP A 357 -14.31 -4.62 20.62
CA ASP A 357 -15.54 -5.08 19.96
C ASP A 357 -16.69 -4.07 20.10
N GLN A 358 -16.85 -3.46 21.27
CA GLN A 358 -17.82 -2.40 21.48
C GLN A 358 -17.48 -1.15 20.67
N ILE A 359 -16.20 -0.80 20.56
CA ILE A 359 -15.74 0.30 19.70
C ILE A 359 -16.06 0.00 18.23
N ALA A 360 -15.88 -1.25 17.80
CA ALA A 360 -16.22 -1.68 16.45
C ALA A 360 -17.74 -1.67 16.21
N GLU A 361 -18.56 -2.05 17.19
CA GLU A 361 -20.01 -1.93 17.12
C GLU A 361 -20.43 -0.46 16.96
N LEU A 362 -19.91 0.44 17.80
CA LEU A 362 -20.15 1.88 17.70
C LEU A 362 -19.73 2.44 16.32
N ARG A 363 -18.60 1.98 15.79
CA ARG A 363 -18.14 2.32 14.44
C ARG A 363 -19.09 1.82 13.36
N ALA A 364 -19.62 0.59 13.47
CA ALA A 364 -20.60 0.05 12.55
C ALA A 364 -21.92 0.86 12.58
N ARG A 365 -22.39 1.23 13.79
CA ARG A 365 -23.58 2.08 13.96
C ARG A 365 -23.36 3.48 13.38
N PHE A 366 -22.20 4.09 13.59
CA PHE A 366 -21.88 5.38 12.98
C PHE A 366 -21.84 5.30 11.44
N LEU A 367 -21.17 4.28 10.89
CA LEU A 367 -21.04 4.07 9.45
C LEU A 367 -22.38 3.87 8.74
N LEU A 368 -23.26 3.10 9.37
CA LEU A 368 -24.48 2.58 8.74
C LEU A 368 -25.74 3.37 9.13
N LEU A 369 -25.78 3.95 10.32
CA LEU A 369 -26.96 4.62 10.87
C LEU A 369 -26.72 6.10 11.15
N ASN A 370 -25.49 6.60 10.95
CA ASN A 370 -25.07 7.96 11.34
C ASN A 370 -25.21 8.24 12.84
N GLU A 371 -25.17 7.20 13.67
CA GLU A 371 -25.29 7.33 15.12
C GLU A 371 -23.92 7.63 15.75
N LEU A 372 -23.74 8.86 16.24
CA LEU A 372 -22.64 9.23 17.13
C LEU A 372 -23.14 9.24 18.57
N LEU A 373 -22.27 8.87 19.51
CA LEU A 373 -22.55 9.06 20.92
C LEU A 373 -22.81 10.54 21.21
N SER A 374 -23.74 10.85 22.12
CA SER A 374 -23.88 12.20 22.65
C SER A 374 -22.64 12.57 23.48
N PRO A 375 -22.22 13.85 23.53
CA PRO A 375 -21.09 14.27 24.34
C PRO A 375 -21.26 13.82 25.80
N SER A 376 -20.32 13.05 26.34
CA SER A 376 -20.28 12.78 27.78
C SER A 376 -19.90 14.06 28.52
N GLN A 377 -20.11 14.08 29.85
CA GLN A 377 -19.73 15.24 30.68
C GLN A 377 -18.24 15.61 30.58
N ASN A 378 -17.39 14.68 30.10
CA ASN A 378 -15.95 14.87 29.91
C ASN A 378 -15.59 15.02 28.41
N LYS A 379 -15.37 16.27 27.96
CA LYS A 379 -15.10 16.59 26.54
C LYS A 379 -13.87 15.89 25.95
N ASN A 380 -12.84 15.62 26.75
CA ASN A 380 -11.59 15.00 26.29
C ASN A 380 -11.76 13.51 25.98
N ASP A 381 -12.46 12.77 26.85
CA ASP A 381 -12.73 11.34 26.68
C ASP A 381 -13.62 11.10 25.46
N TYR A 382 -14.59 11.99 25.24
CA TYR A 382 -15.47 11.98 24.07
C TYR A 382 -14.71 12.21 22.76
N SER A 383 -13.76 13.16 22.73
CA SER A 383 -12.95 13.45 21.54
C SER A 383 -12.06 12.27 21.16
N MET A 384 -11.46 11.61 22.15
CA MET A 384 -10.60 10.45 21.92
C MET A 384 -11.40 9.20 21.51
N LEU A 385 -12.53 8.92 22.16
CA LEU A 385 -13.44 7.83 21.77
C LEU A 385 -13.99 8.04 20.35
N ASN A 386 -14.38 9.27 20.00
CA ASN A 386 -14.78 9.60 18.63
C ASN A 386 -13.65 9.38 17.63
N SER A 387 -12.40 9.63 18.01
CA SER A 387 -11.25 9.33 17.14
C SER A 387 -11.06 7.83 16.92
N PHE A 388 -11.33 6.99 17.93
CA PHE A 388 -11.35 5.54 17.78
C PHE A 388 -12.50 5.03 16.92
N ILE A 389 -13.71 5.60 17.07
CA ILE A 389 -14.87 5.29 16.24
C ILE A 389 -14.58 5.67 14.79
N LYS A 390 -14.05 6.88 14.54
CA LYS A 390 -13.72 7.38 13.19
C LYS A 390 -12.47 6.74 12.57
N GLY A 391 -11.72 5.93 13.32
CA GLY A 391 -10.52 5.24 12.87
C GLY A 391 -9.25 6.05 13.15
N TYR A 392 -8.51 5.65 14.19
CA TYR A 392 -7.27 6.30 14.63
C TYR A 392 -6.04 5.91 13.77
N ASP A 393 -6.00 4.66 13.26
CA ASP A 393 -4.89 4.10 12.46
C ASP A 393 -5.37 3.17 11.30
N ASN A 394 -6.65 3.29 10.92
CA ASN A 394 -7.19 2.48 9.84
C ASN A 394 -6.83 3.04 8.47
N SER A 395 -6.74 2.16 7.47
CA SER A 395 -6.40 2.52 6.09
C SER A 395 -7.41 3.50 5.46
N VAL A 396 -8.61 3.62 6.04
CA VAL A 396 -9.64 4.60 5.68
C VAL A 396 -10.20 5.24 6.96
N LYS A 397 -10.24 6.58 6.99
CA LYS A 397 -10.94 7.34 8.04
C LYS A 397 -12.43 7.40 7.75
N VAL A 398 -13.24 7.25 8.78
CA VAL A 398 -14.69 7.38 8.71
C VAL A 398 -15.06 8.78 9.19
N GLU A 399 -15.19 9.72 8.25
CA GLU A 399 -15.51 11.11 8.61
C GLU A 399 -17.02 11.38 8.64
N GLN A 400 -17.81 10.58 7.92
CA GLN A 400 -19.27 10.72 7.77
C GLN A 400 -19.94 9.38 7.43
N CYS A 401 -21.27 9.32 7.59
CA CYS A 401 -22.10 8.20 7.13
C CYS A 401 -21.93 7.96 5.62
N VAL A 402 -21.79 6.68 5.24
CA VAL A 402 -21.43 6.26 3.87
C VAL A 402 -22.53 6.61 2.85
N PHE A 403 -23.77 6.75 3.30
CA PHE A 403 -24.93 6.84 2.41
C PHE A 403 -25.26 8.25 1.94
N LEU A 404 -24.95 9.28 2.73
CA LEU A 404 -25.38 10.67 2.47
C LEU A 404 -24.88 11.19 1.12
N ASN A 405 -23.57 11.07 0.85
CA ASN A 405 -22.99 11.52 -0.42
C ASN A 405 -23.46 10.72 -1.65
N LEU A 406 -23.82 9.47 -1.46
CA LEU A 406 -24.35 8.64 -2.54
C LEU A 406 -25.81 9.00 -2.83
N TRP A 407 -26.58 9.30 -1.79
CA TRP A 407 -27.98 9.67 -1.92
C TRP A 407 -28.16 10.98 -2.68
N THR A 408 -27.35 12.01 -2.40
CA THR A 408 -27.41 13.30 -3.10
C THR A 408 -27.24 13.15 -4.62
N ARG A 409 -26.43 12.18 -5.06
CA ARG A 409 -26.16 11.89 -6.48
C ARG A 409 -27.17 10.93 -7.12
N LEU A 410 -27.72 9.99 -6.36
CA LEU A 410 -28.51 8.85 -6.87
C LEU A 410 -29.96 8.82 -6.40
N LYS A 411 -30.48 9.90 -5.80
CA LYS A 411 -31.89 10.00 -5.36
C LYS A 411 -32.91 9.63 -6.44
N ASN A 412 -32.58 9.87 -7.71
CA ASN A 412 -33.44 9.60 -8.86
C ASN A 412 -33.42 8.13 -9.31
N ASP A 413 -32.44 7.34 -8.87
CA ASP A 413 -32.35 5.89 -9.10
C ASP A 413 -32.13 5.14 -7.77
N PRO A 414 -33.22 4.86 -7.03
CA PRO A 414 -33.12 4.19 -5.73
C PRO A 414 -32.53 2.78 -5.78
N GLN A 415 -32.67 2.06 -6.89
CA GLN A 415 -32.17 0.69 -6.99
C GLN A 415 -30.65 0.71 -7.20
N LEU A 416 -30.17 1.62 -8.05
CA LEU A 416 -28.74 1.86 -8.24
C LEU A 416 -28.10 2.41 -6.96
N PHE A 417 -28.78 3.34 -6.27
CA PHE A 417 -28.35 3.84 -4.96
C PHE A 417 -28.12 2.69 -3.98
N LEU A 418 -29.11 1.81 -3.77
CA LEU A 418 -29.00 0.70 -2.83
C LEU A 418 -27.82 -0.21 -3.13
N THR A 419 -27.57 -0.47 -4.42
CA THR A 419 -26.47 -1.32 -4.89
C THR A 419 -25.10 -0.69 -4.60
N HIS A 420 -24.94 0.60 -4.91
CA HIS A 420 -23.71 1.35 -4.66
C HIS A 420 -23.48 1.59 -3.17
N ALA A 421 -24.53 1.95 -2.43
CA ALA A 421 -24.53 2.09 -0.99
C ALA A 421 -24.01 0.83 -0.30
N ARG A 422 -24.47 -0.35 -0.75
CA ARG A 422 -24.02 -1.63 -0.22
C ARG A 422 -22.51 -1.85 -0.43
N LEU A 423 -22.00 -1.61 -1.63
CA LEU A 423 -20.56 -1.76 -1.94
C LEU A 423 -19.70 -0.79 -1.12
N ALA A 424 -20.12 0.47 -1.03
CA ALA A 424 -19.43 1.48 -0.24
C ALA A 424 -19.42 1.10 1.25
N ALA A 425 -20.55 0.64 1.79
CA ALA A 425 -20.63 0.18 3.18
C ALA A 425 -19.66 -0.98 3.45
N ILE A 426 -19.58 -1.96 2.54
CA ILE A 426 -18.67 -3.11 2.67
C ILE A 426 -17.20 -2.67 2.64
N TYR A 427 -16.86 -1.75 1.73
CA TYR A 427 -15.53 -1.17 1.67
C TYR A 427 -15.15 -0.53 3.00
N HIS A 428 -15.98 0.38 3.51
CA HIS A 428 -15.69 1.06 4.76
C HIS A 428 -15.66 0.12 5.96
N LEU A 429 -16.63 -0.79 6.10
CA LEU A 429 -16.69 -1.75 7.21
C LEU A 429 -15.42 -2.63 7.30
N LYS A 430 -14.92 -3.12 6.16
CA LYS A 430 -13.70 -3.95 6.14
C LYS A 430 -12.44 -3.11 6.29
N MET A 431 -12.34 -1.97 5.61
CA MET A 431 -11.11 -1.15 5.62
C MET A 431 -10.94 -0.30 6.89
N SER A 432 -12.01 -0.11 7.67
CA SER A 432 -11.95 0.50 9.01
C SER A 432 -11.81 -0.54 10.14
N SER A 433 -11.36 -1.75 9.82
CA SER A 433 -11.14 -2.84 10.79
C SER A 433 -12.36 -3.16 11.68
N THR A 434 -13.56 -2.81 11.21
CA THR A 434 -14.80 -3.06 11.96
C THR A 434 -15.09 -4.55 11.98
N VAL A 435 -15.02 -5.17 10.80
CA VAL A 435 -15.24 -6.60 10.58
C VAL A 435 -14.27 -7.15 9.53
N GLU A 436 -13.97 -8.44 9.62
CA GLU A 436 -13.19 -9.18 8.62
C GLU A 436 -14.12 -9.81 7.57
N HIS A 437 -15.25 -10.36 8.01
CA HIS A 437 -16.22 -11.02 7.13
C HIS A 437 -17.61 -10.37 7.24
N ILE A 438 -18.25 -10.16 6.08
CA ILE A 438 -19.65 -9.73 5.99
C ILE A 438 -20.52 -10.99 5.90
N LEU A 439 -21.33 -11.25 6.93
CA LEU A 439 -22.24 -12.39 6.97
C LEU A 439 -23.62 -12.02 6.41
N GLU A 440 -24.10 -10.82 6.74
CA GLU A 440 -25.34 -10.25 6.22
C GLU A 440 -25.17 -8.73 6.05
N LEU A 441 -25.57 -8.20 4.91
CA LEU A 441 -25.80 -6.76 4.74
C LEU A 441 -26.98 -6.56 3.79
N LYS A 442 -28.11 -6.18 4.37
CA LYS A 442 -29.35 -5.89 3.66
C LYS A 442 -29.73 -4.44 3.87
N LEU A 443 -29.96 -3.75 2.76
CA LEU A 443 -30.40 -2.37 2.71
C LEU A 443 -31.81 -2.32 2.13
N THR A 444 -32.72 -1.60 2.78
CA THR A 444 -34.10 -1.40 2.31
C THR A 444 -34.45 0.08 2.37
N LEU A 445 -34.77 0.67 1.22
CA LEU A 445 -35.25 2.05 1.19
C LEU A 445 -36.73 2.10 1.57
N LEU A 446 -37.02 2.78 2.67
CA LEU A 446 -38.36 3.04 3.18
C LEU A 446 -38.88 4.38 2.63
N LYS A 447 -40.07 4.80 3.09
CA LYS A 447 -40.61 6.14 2.79
C LYS A 447 -39.75 7.23 3.44
N ASP A 448 -39.95 8.47 3.00
CA ASP A 448 -39.34 9.67 3.59
C ASP A 448 -37.80 9.66 3.59
N ASN A 449 -37.21 8.98 2.60
CA ASN A 449 -35.76 8.81 2.43
C ASN A 449 -35.07 8.13 3.62
N ILE A 450 -35.78 7.23 4.31
CA ILE A 450 -35.22 6.44 5.40
C ILE A 450 -34.63 5.14 4.85
N LEU A 451 -33.37 4.87 5.17
CA LEU A 451 -32.69 3.62 4.81
C LEU A 451 -32.66 2.66 6.00
N SER A 452 -33.40 1.56 5.91
CA SER A 452 -33.32 0.48 6.89
C SER A 452 -32.13 -0.41 6.61
N VAL A 453 -31.29 -0.62 7.64
CA VAL A 453 -30.07 -1.42 7.57
C VAL A 453 -30.21 -2.63 8.48
N GLN A 454 -29.92 -3.80 7.93
CA GLN A 454 -29.71 -5.04 8.68
C GLN A 454 -28.31 -5.56 8.33
N PHE A 455 -27.44 -5.58 9.33
CA PHE A 455 -26.04 -5.93 9.18
C PHE A 455 -25.62 -6.96 10.23
N ARG A 456 -24.85 -7.94 9.78
CA ARG A 456 -24.17 -8.93 10.63
C ARG A 456 -22.78 -9.17 10.05
N GLY A 457 -21.75 -8.97 10.85
CA GLY A 457 -20.37 -9.20 10.43
C GLY A 457 -19.53 -9.83 11.52
N GLN A 458 -18.50 -10.56 11.12
CA GLN A 458 -17.58 -11.23 12.01
C GLN A 458 -16.28 -10.44 12.09
N ARG A 459 -15.80 -10.20 13.31
CA ARG A 459 -14.52 -9.52 13.56
C ARG A 459 -13.34 -10.45 13.29
N LYS A 460 -12.16 -9.84 13.19
CA LYS A 460 -10.91 -10.60 13.10
C LYS A 460 -10.68 -11.39 14.38
N GLN A 461 -10.25 -12.63 14.24
CA GLN A 461 -9.91 -13.47 15.39
C GLN A 461 -8.69 -12.89 16.13
N ALA A 462 -8.89 -12.45 17.38
CA ALA A 462 -7.82 -11.89 18.20
C ALA A 462 -6.94 -12.99 18.82
N TYR A 463 -7.55 -14.10 19.24
CA TYR A 463 -6.86 -15.24 19.86
C TYR A 463 -7.39 -16.56 19.28
N SER A 464 -6.50 -17.52 19.05
CA SER A 464 -6.84 -18.83 18.46
C SER A 464 -7.82 -19.66 19.30
N ASN A 465 -7.94 -19.37 20.59
CA ASN A 465 -8.79 -20.06 21.55
C ASN A 465 -10.13 -19.36 21.81
N GLN A 466 -10.43 -18.26 21.13
CA GLN A 466 -11.71 -17.54 21.24
C GLN A 466 -12.39 -17.49 19.88
N GLU A 467 -13.71 -17.68 19.86
CA GLU A 467 -14.49 -17.44 18.65
C GLU A 467 -14.46 -15.95 18.31
N PRO A 468 -14.37 -15.58 17.02
CA PRO A 468 -14.36 -14.19 16.64
C PRO A 468 -15.72 -13.53 16.93
N ALA A 469 -15.69 -12.34 17.53
CA ALA A 469 -16.91 -11.60 17.88
C ALA A 469 -17.80 -11.31 16.66
N ILE A 470 -19.11 -11.34 16.88
CA ILE A 470 -20.12 -10.98 15.88
C ILE A 470 -20.68 -9.60 16.22
N ILE A 471 -20.66 -8.70 15.23
CA ILE A 471 -21.29 -7.38 15.30
C ILE A 471 -22.64 -7.46 14.59
N GLU A 472 -23.70 -7.07 15.28
CA GLU A 472 -25.05 -6.97 14.71
C GLU A 472 -25.55 -5.53 14.80
N VAL A 473 -25.96 -4.97 13.66
CA VAL A 473 -26.56 -3.63 13.60
C VAL A 473 -27.89 -3.71 12.87
N LYS A 474 -28.94 -3.26 13.55
CA LYS A 474 -30.29 -3.10 12.99
C LYS A 474 -30.79 -1.71 13.34
N GLY A 475 -31.22 -0.96 12.33
CA GLY A 475 -31.68 0.41 12.53
C GLY A 475 -32.03 1.11 11.23
N ASN A 476 -32.31 2.39 11.35
CA ASN A 476 -32.70 3.26 10.25
C ASN A 476 -31.73 4.45 10.16
N CYS A 477 -31.24 4.73 8.96
CA CYS A 477 -30.47 5.93 8.65
C CYS A 477 -31.39 6.93 7.94
N ASP A 478 -31.47 8.16 8.44
CA ASP A 478 -32.12 9.27 7.72
C ASP A 478 -31.16 9.82 6.66
N LEU A 479 -31.62 9.92 5.41
CA LEU A 479 -30.82 10.41 4.29
C LEU A 479 -31.06 11.91 3.99
N ASN A 480 -31.91 12.60 4.76
CA ASN A 480 -32.21 14.02 4.57
C ASN A 480 -31.27 14.97 5.34
N ILE A 481 -30.32 14.41 6.10
CA ILE A 481 -29.40 15.14 7.00
C ILE A 481 -28.34 15.92 6.22
#